data_AF-A0A4R3XQP0-F1
#
_entry.id   AF-A0A4R3XQP0-F1
#
_cell.length_a   1.000
_cell.length_b   1.000
_cell.length_c   1.000
_cell.angle_alpha   90.00
_cell.angle_beta   90.00
_cell.angle_gamma   90.00
#
_symmetry.space_group_name_H-M   'P 1'
#
loop_
_entity.id
_entity.type
_entity.pdbx_description
1 polymer ?
#
loop_
_entity_poly.entity_id
_entity_poly.type
_entity_poly.pdbx_seq_one_letter_code
_entity_poly.pdbx_strand_id
1 'polypeptide(L)'
;MSGSIIYGYVGGNPLSFTDPSGLIVGFLELLAKVGVKTVEIAKQCVAKKGWRVGDDIYATTKKGTDPAWSTVRSRFWKNEGATEGAAEKYGAENLDRIRAGKAPQRYNADKGGIESMELSHEPIPARDGGQNVVPKWPQDHAAVDPFRRPGY
;
A
#
# COMPACT_ATOMS: atom_id res chain seq x y z
N MET A 1 16.61 32.79 -24.83
CA MET A 1 15.43 32.06 -25.35
C MET A 1 15.06 31.03 -24.29
N SER A 2 13.86 31.12 -23.72
CA SER A 2 13.40 30.23 -22.65
C SER A 2 13.03 28.87 -23.25
N GLY A 3 13.82 27.83 -22.97
CA GLY A 3 13.55 26.46 -23.41
C GLY A 3 12.66 25.76 -22.39
N SER A 4 11.45 25.38 -22.81
CA SER A 4 10.51 24.63 -21.98
C SER A 4 10.96 23.17 -21.88
N ILE A 5 11.12 22.64 -20.67
CA ILE A 5 11.45 21.22 -20.42
C ILE A 5 10.13 20.43 -20.42
N ILE A 6 9.94 19.59 -21.44
CA ILE A 6 8.79 18.69 -21.54
C ILE A 6 9.19 17.35 -20.92
N TYR A 7 8.58 16.97 -19.79
CA TYR A 7 8.75 15.66 -19.18
C TYR A 7 7.75 14.67 -19.77
N GLY A 8 8.23 13.61 -20.42
CA GLY A 8 7.43 12.44 -20.78
C GLY A 8 7.74 11.27 -19.85
N TYR A 9 6.73 10.65 -19.24
CA TYR A 9 6.85 9.46 -18.41
C TYR A 9 6.13 8.28 -19.07
N VAL A 10 6.84 7.18 -19.32
CA VAL A 10 6.26 5.86 -19.61
C VAL A 10 7.07 4.80 -18.85
N GLY A 11 6.41 3.98 -18.04
CA GLY A 11 7.00 2.74 -17.50
C GLY A 11 7.95 2.86 -16.30
N GLY A 12 7.97 3.98 -15.58
CA GLY A 12 8.60 4.06 -14.26
C GLY A 12 10.13 4.10 -14.20
N ASN A 13 10.83 4.36 -15.31
CA ASN A 13 12.27 4.64 -15.31
C ASN A 13 12.61 5.85 -16.20
N PRO A 14 13.38 6.85 -15.74
CA PRO A 14 13.79 7.96 -16.59
C PRO A 14 14.90 7.52 -17.55
N LEU A 15 14.60 7.48 -18.85
CA LEU A 15 15.60 7.23 -19.89
C LEU A 15 16.07 8.56 -20.49
N SER A 16 17.25 8.99 -20.03
CA SER A 16 18.10 10.04 -20.62
C SER A 16 17.53 11.46 -20.63
N PHE A 17 18.44 12.44 -20.61
CA PHE A 17 18.14 13.86 -20.82
C PHE A 17 19.02 14.37 -21.96
N THR A 18 18.48 15.28 -22.77
CA THR A 18 19.20 15.98 -23.82
C THR A 18 19.73 17.28 -23.26
N ASP A 19 21.06 17.43 -23.20
CA ASP A 19 21.65 18.65 -22.65
C ASP A 19 21.50 19.86 -23.61
N PRO A 20 21.84 21.09 -23.17
CA PRO A 20 21.75 22.29 -24.03
C PRO A 20 22.62 22.26 -25.30
N SER A 21 23.52 21.28 -25.43
CA SER A 21 24.35 21.05 -26.63
C SER A 21 23.76 20.02 -27.60
N GLY A 22 22.65 19.38 -27.23
CA GLY A 22 21.92 18.43 -28.07
C GLY A 22 22.37 16.96 -27.95
N LEU A 23 23.23 16.63 -26.98
CA LEU A 23 23.68 15.25 -26.74
C LEU A 23 22.70 14.51 -25.82
N ILE A 24 22.31 13.29 -26.22
CA ILE A 24 21.53 12.37 -25.39
C ILE A 24 22.49 11.72 -24.40
N VAL A 25 22.37 12.08 -23.12
CA VAL A 25 23.21 11.52 -22.06
C VAL A 25 22.40 10.50 -21.26
N GLY A 26 22.92 9.28 -21.14
CA GLY A 26 22.32 8.25 -20.30
C GLY A 26 22.35 8.68 -18.83
N PHE A 27 21.26 8.45 -18.10
CA PHE A 27 21.12 8.83 -16.67
C PHE A 27 22.31 8.35 -15.79
N LEU A 28 22.93 7.23 -16.16
CA LEU A 28 24.11 6.66 -15.51
C LEU A 28 25.38 7.51 -15.65
N GLU A 29 25.60 8.20 -16.78
CA GLU A 29 26.77 9.07 -16.98
C GLU A 29 26.65 10.39 -16.20
N LEU A 30 25.42 10.89 -16.00
CA LEU A 30 25.17 12.08 -15.20
C LEU A 30 25.51 11.85 -13.72
N LEU A 31 25.13 10.69 -13.18
CA LEU A 31 25.41 10.32 -11.78
C LEU A 31 26.91 10.19 -11.50
N ALA A 32 27.68 9.69 -12.48
CA ALA A 32 29.14 9.60 -12.38
C ALA A 32 29.81 10.99 -12.33
N LYS A 33 29.29 11.97 -13.09
CA LYS A 33 29.82 13.36 -13.09
C LYS A 33 29.49 14.14 -11.82
N VAL A 34 28.38 13.84 -11.13
CA VAL A 34 27.98 14.50 -9.86
C VAL A 34 28.69 13.89 -8.64
N GLY A 35 29.61 12.92 -8.82
CA GLY A 35 30.39 12.35 -7.73
C GLY A 35 29.58 11.49 -6.76
N VAL A 36 28.35 11.11 -7.14
CA VAL A 36 27.53 10.17 -6.38
C VAL A 36 28.12 8.78 -6.56
N LYS A 37 28.75 8.24 -5.51
CA LYS A 37 29.31 6.89 -5.53
C LYS A 37 28.18 5.88 -5.77
N THR A 38 28.11 5.36 -6.98
CA THR A 38 27.17 4.32 -7.45
C THR A 38 27.07 3.11 -6.52
N VAL A 39 28.07 2.86 -5.68
CA VAL A 39 28.07 1.78 -4.67
C VAL A 39 27.02 2.00 -3.57
N GLU A 40 26.63 3.24 -3.28
CA GLU A 40 25.63 3.55 -2.25
C GLU A 40 24.20 3.37 -2.78
N ILE A 41 23.95 3.73 -4.05
CA ILE A 41 22.69 3.47 -4.76
C ILE A 41 22.57 1.98 -5.13
N ALA A 42 23.68 1.31 -5.47
CA ALA A 42 23.72 -0.14 -5.70
C ALA A 42 23.61 -0.92 -4.38
N LYS A 43 24.08 -0.42 -3.24
CA LYS A 43 23.71 -1.01 -1.94
C LYS A 43 22.21 -0.95 -1.68
N GLN A 44 21.51 -0.03 -2.36
CA GLN A 44 20.06 0.11 -2.31
C GLN A 44 19.31 -0.87 -3.23
N CYS A 45 20.01 -1.73 -3.99
CA CYS A 45 19.48 -3.06 -4.32
C CYS A 45 19.60 -3.99 -3.09
N VAL A 46 19.09 -3.49 -1.96
CA VAL A 46 19.09 -4.14 -0.65
C VAL A 46 18.42 -5.49 -0.81
N ALA A 47 19.13 -6.55 -0.43
CA ALA A 47 18.61 -7.91 -0.29
C ALA A 47 17.13 -7.89 0.12
N LYS A 48 16.24 -8.48 -0.71
CA LYS A 48 14.77 -8.51 -0.56
C LYS A 48 14.35 -8.82 0.88
N LYS A 49 14.28 -7.78 1.71
CA LYS A 49 13.88 -7.89 3.11
C LYS A 49 12.38 -8.02 3.06
N GLY A 50 11.86 -9.17 3.49
CA GLY A 50 10.41 -9.39 3.51
C GLY A 50 9.72 -8.28 4.30
N TRP A 51 8.48 -7.99 3.91
CA TRP A 51 7.61 -6.99 4.53
C TRP A 51 7.61 -7.09 6.07
N ARG A 52 7.59 -5.91 6.71
CA ARG A 52 7.55 -5.72 8.16
C ARG A 52 6.37 -4.84 8.53
N VAL A 53 5.97 -4.90 9.79
CA VAL A 53 4.94 -4.02 10.34
C VAL A 53 5.40 -2.56 10.19
N GLY A 54 4.52 -1.71 9.67
CA GLY A 54 4.78 -0.32 9.29
C GLY A 54 5.11 -0.13 7.81
N ASP A 55 5.53 -1.18 7.09
CA ASP A 55 5.78 -1.08 5.65
C ASP A 55 4.45 -0.99 4.86
N ASP A 56 4.54 -0.49 3.63
CA ASP A 56 3.42 -0.45 2.68
C ASP A 56 2.78 -1.85 2.53
N ILE A 57 1.46 -1.89 2.68
CA ILE A 57 0.65 -3.11 2.58
C ILE A 57 0.74 -3.75 1.19
N TYR A 58 1.01 -2.96 0.14
CA TYR A 58 1.19 -3.41 -1.24
C TYR A 58 2.63 -3.77 -1.61
N ALA A 59 3.60 -3.62 -0.69
CA ALA A 59 4.99 -3.95 -0.96
C ALA A 59 5.15 -5.39 -1.47
N THR A 60 6.05 -5.59 -2.46
CA THR A 60 6.25 -6.90 -3.07
C THR A 60 6.62 -7.97 -2.04
N THR A 61 6.23 -9.21 -2.31
CA THR A 61 6.58 -10.33 -1.44
C THR A 61 8.09 -10.57 -1.45
N LYS A 62 8.60 -11.41 -0.55
CA LYS A 62 10.03 -11.82 -0.57
C LYS A 62 10.45 -12.44 -1.91
N LYS A 63 9.51 -13.02 -2.66
CA LYS A 63 9.74 -13.55 -4.02
C LYS A 63 9.84 -12.43 -5.08
N GLY A 64 9.39 -11.22 -4.77
CA GLY A 64 9.33 -10.07 -5.67
C GLY A 64 8.07 -10.04 -6.53
N THR A 65 7.02 -10.77 -6.13
CA THR A 65 5.71 -10.75 -6.78
C THR A 65 4.77 -9.80 -6.03
N ASP A 66 3.71 -9.37 -6.70
CA ASP A 66 2.65 -8.62 -6.05
C ASP A 66 1.97 -9.47 -4.96
N PRO A 67 1.59 -8.85 -3.83
CA PRO A 67 0.89 -9.54 -2.77
C PRO A 67 -0.55 -9.89 -3.18
N ALA A 68 -1.02 -11.07 -2.81
CA ALA A 68 -2.44 -11.39 -2.90
C ALA A 68 -3.25 -10.49 -1.95
N TRP A 69 -4.53 -10.24 -2.26
CA TRP A 69 -5.41 -9.42 -1.42
C TRP A 69 -5.49 -9.88 0.04
N SER A 70 -5.46 -11.19 0.29
CA SER A 70 -5.39 -11.75 1.65
C SER A 70 -4.13 -11.32 2.41
N THR A 71 -3.00 -11.18 1.69
CA THR A 71 -1.74 -10.69 2.25
C THR A 71 -1.83 -9.20 2.56
N VAL A 72 -2.37 -8.40 1.63
CA VAL A 72 -2.62 -6.96 1.83
C VAL A 72 -3.48 -6.73 3.08
N ARG A 73 -4.61 -7.44 3.21
CA ARG A 73 -5.48 -7.40 4.39
C ARG A 73 -4.75 -7.74 5.68
N SER A 74 -3.95 -8.80 5.67
CA SER A 74 -3.21 -9.23 6.86
C SER A 74 -2.20 -8.17 7.31
N ARG A 75 -1.51 -7.56 6.35
CA ARG A 75 -0.56 -6.47 6.58
C ARG A 75 -1.23 -5.21 7.11
N PHE A 76 -2.36 -4.84 6.53
CA PHE A 76 -3.17 -3.71 6.99
C PHE A 76 -3.51 -3.86 8.48
N TRP A 77 -4.09 -5.00 8.87
CA TRP A 77 -4.44 -5.21 10.28
C TRP A 77 -3.22 -5.25 11.19
N LYS A 78 -2.11 -5.84 10.77
CA LYS A 78 -0.86 -5.80 11.55
C LYS A 78 -0.34 -4.38 11.76
N ASN A 79 -0.43 -3.53 10.75
CA ASN A 79 -0.07 -2.12 10.87
C ASN A 79 -1.01 -1.41 11.85
N GLU A 80 -2.34 -1.58 11.72
CA GLU A 80 -3.30 -1.01 12.66
C GLU A 80 -3.05 -1.47 14.10
N GLY A 81 -2.74 -2.75 14.33
CA GLY A 81 -2.47 -3.30 15.67
C GLY A 81 -1.17 -2.82 16.32
N ALA A 82 -0.29 -2.17 15.55
CA ALA A 82 0.93 -1.55 16.02
C ALA A 82 0.79 -0.05 16.26
N THR A 83 -0.36 0.55 15.91
CA THR A 83 -0.64 1.96 16.22
C THR A 83 -0.92 2.15 17.70
N GLU A 84 -0.51 3.31 18.23
CA GLU A 84 -0.96 3.77 19.54
C GLU A 84 -2.47 4.02 19.50
N GLY A 85 -3.22 3.60 20.50
CA GLY A 85 -4.69 3.72 20.50
C GLY A 85 -5.44 2.55 19.88
N ALA A 86 -4.76 1.49 19.40
CA ALA A 86 -5.42 0.35 18.76
C ALA A 86 -6.40 -0.38 19.69
N ALA A 87 -6.10 -0.41 20.99
CA ALA A 87 -6.94 -1.07 22.00
C ALA A 87 -8.27 -0.34 22.17
N GLU A 88 -8.19 0.98 22.20
CA GLU A 88 -9.28 1.91 22.38
C GLU A 88 -10.16 1.96 21.12
N LYS A 89 -9.54 1.92 19.94
CA LYS A 89 -10.22 1.96 18.64
C LYS A 89 -10.97 0.66 18.31
N TYR A 90 -10.38 -0.49 18.65
CA TYR A 90 -10.89 -1.79 18.19
C TYR A 90 -11.35 -2.73 19.31
N GLY A 91 -11.21 -2.33 20.57
CA GLY A 91 -11.42 -3.20 21.74
C GLY A 91 -10.15 -3.98 22.09
N ALA A 92 -9.82 -4.01 23.38
CA ALA A 92 -8.65 -4.72 23.89
C ALA A 92 -8.68 -6.23 23.57
N GLU A 93 -9.88 -6.81 23.54
CA GLU A 93 -10.14 -8.21 23.18
C GLU A 93 -9.77 -8.56 21.73
N ASN A 94 -9.70 -7.56 20.85
CA ASN A 94 -9.36 -7.74 19.44
C ASN A 94 -7.87 -7.56 19.15
N LEU A 95 -7.08 -7.01 20.08
CA LEU A 95 -5.68 -6.67 19.83
C LEU A 95 -4.84 -7.84 19.33
N ASP A 96 -4.95 -9.00 19.97
CA ASP A 96 -4.18 -10.19 19.59
C ASP A 96 -4.58 -10.69 18.19
N ARG A 97 -5.86 -10.56 17.83
CA ARG A 97 -6.34 -10.88 16.49
C ARG A 97 -5.75 -9.93 15.45
N ILE A 98 -5.79 -8.64 15.73
CA ILE A 98 -5.30 -7.58 14.84
C ILE A 98 -3.80 -7.70 14.64
N ARG A 99 -3.03 -7.91 15.71
CA ARG A 99 -1.57 -8.15 15.65
C ARG A 99 -1.21 -9.44 14.92
N ALA A 100 -2.10 -10.43 14.90
CA ALA A 100 -1.97 -11.61 14.05
C ALA A 100 -2.36 -11.36 12.57
N GLY A 101 -2.83 -10.17 12.23
CA GLY A 101 -3.28 -9.78 10.90
C GLY A 101 -4.70 -10.24 10.57
N LYS A 102 -5.55 -10.39 11.58
CA LYS A 102 -6.97 -10.72 11.43
C LYS A 102 -7.81 -9.49 11.77
N ALA A 103 -8.95 -9.33 11.08
CA ALA A 103 -9.87 -8.24 11.38
C ALA A 103 -10.44 -8.35 12.81
N PRO A 104 -10.74 -7.20 13.45
CA PRO A 104 -11.50 -7.18 14.69
C PRO A 104 -12.88 -7.79 14.51
N GLN A 105 -13.43 -8.29 15.61
CA GLN A 105 -14.73 -8.92 15.67
C GLN A 105 -15.63 -8.21 16.68
N ARG A 106 -16.94 -8.23 16.40
CA ARG A 106 -17.98 -7.81 17.34
C ARG A 106 -19.16 -8.74 17.27
N TYR A 107 -19.96 -8.79 18.34
CA TYR A 107 -21.29 -9.36 18.26
C TYR A 107 -22.23 -8.39 17.54
N ASN A 108 -23.02 -8.93 16.63
CA ASN A 108 -24.05 -8.21 15.91
C ASN A 108 -25.38 -8.92 16.10
N ALA A 109 -26.36 -8.22 16.69
CA ALA A 109 -27.68 -8.76 16.98
C ALA A 109 -28.51 -9.01 15.72
N ASP A 110 -28.44 -8.13 14.72
CA ASP A 110 -29.14 -8.27 13.43
C ASP A 110 -28.65 -9.53 12.68
N LYS A 111 -27.34 -9.81 12.79
CA LYS A 111 -26.74 -11.04 12.29
C LYS A 111 -27.09 -12.28 13.12
N GLY A 112 -27.43 -12.08 14.40
CA GLY A 112 -27.54 -13.13 15.40
C GLY A 112 -26.18 -13.76 15.78
N GLY A 113 -25.06 -13.07 15.59
CA GLY A 113 -23.74 -13.68 15.82
C GLY A 113 -22.54 -12.75 15.64
N ILE A 114 -21.35 -13.36 15.67
CA ILE A 114 -20.09 -12.64 15.51
C ILE A 114 -19.89 -12.22 14.04
N GLU A 115 -19.51 -10.98 13.83
CA GLU A 115 -19.05 -10.46 12.54
C GLU A 115 -17.61 -9.95 12.63
N SER A 116 -17.00 -9.73 11.47
CA SER A 116 -15.64 -9.20 11.35
C SER A 116 -15.67 -7.96 10.49
N MET A 117 -14.80 -7.02 10.81
CA MET A 117 -14.65 -5.79 10.02
C MET A 117 -14.11 -6.10 8.61
N GLU A 118 -14.55 -5.33 7.63
CA GLU A 118 -14.17 -5.43 6.22
C GLU A 118 -13.24 -4.27 5.84
N LEU A 119 -12.52 -4.41 4.72
CA LEU A 119 -11.75 -3.33 4.10
C LEU A 119 -12.42 -2.91 2.80
N SER A 120 -12.96 -1.70 2.79
CA SER A 120 -13.62 -1.06 1.63
C SER A 120 -12.60 -0.30 0.80
N HIS A 121 -12.67 -0.38 -0.54
CA HIS A 121 -11.83 0.46 -1.40
C HIS A 121 -12.54 1.79 -1.68
N GLU A 122 -12.04 2.87 -1.11
CA GLU A 122 -12.69 4.19 -1.15
C GLU A 122 -11.66 5.30 -1.47
N PRO A 123 -12.03 6.34 -2.24
CA PRO A 123 -13.31 6.51 -2.95
C PRO A 123 -13.36 5.73 -4.28
N ILE A 124 -12.21 5.24 -4.76
CA ILE A 124 -12.10 4.52 -6.04
C ILE A 124 -12.22 3.01 -5.77
N PRO A 125 -13.15 2.29 -6.43
CA PRO A 125 -13.26 0.84 -6.29
C PRO A 125 -12.00 0.10 -6.75
N ALA A 126 -11.78 -1.10 -6.21
CA ALA A 126 -10.63 -1.94 -6.59
C ALA A 126 -10.57 -2.27 -8.09
N ARG A 127 -11.73 -2.50 -8.72
CA ARG A 127 -11.83 -2.80 -10.17
C ARG A 127 -11.37 -1.65 -11.06
N ASP A 128 -11.41 -0.43 -10.52
CA ASP A 128 -11.00 0.80 -11.20
C ASP A 128 -9.57 1.23 -10.76
N GLY A 129 -8.85 0.35 -10.06
CA GLY A 129 -7.46 0.57 -9.63
C GLY A 129 -7.30 1.27 -8.27
N GLY A 130 -8.38 1.43 -7.49
CA GLY A 130 -8.28 2.01 -6.16
C GLY A 130 -7.44 1.16 -5.21
N GLN A 131 -6.52 1.82 -4.48
CA GLN A 131 -5.63 1.18 -3.50
C GLN A 131 -5.87 1.64 -2.06
N ASN A 132 -6.60 2.74 -1.87
CA ASN A 132 -6.91 3.19 -0.53
C ASN A 132 -7.98 2.29 0.09
N VAL A 133 -7.75 1.83 1.31
CA VAL A 133 -8.63 0.91 2.02
C VAL A 133 -9.10 1.52 3.33
N VAL A 134 -10.40 1.44 3.59
CA VAL A 134 -11.04 1.98 4.78
C VAL A 134 -11.68 0.83 5.57
N PRO A 135 -11.34 0.66 6.86
CA PRO A 135 -11.93 -0.37 7.69
C PRO A 135 -13.37 0.00 8.07
N LYS A 136 -14.34 -0.88 7.76
CA LYS A 136 -15.76 -0.68 8.07
C LYS A 136 -16.43 -1.95 8.55
N TRP A 137 -17.43 -1.83 9.41
CA TRP A 137 -18.32 -2.95 9.68
C TRP A 137 -19.19 -3.25 8.46
N PRO A 138 -19.66 -4.49 8.27
CA PRO A 138 -20.44 -4.87 7.09
C PRO A 138 -21.65 -3.97 6.82
N GLN A 139 -22.34 -3.50 7.86
CA GLN A 139 -23.51 -2.60 7.71
C GLN A 139 -23.08 -1.21 7.26
N ASP A 140 -22.02 -0.67 7.85
CA ASP A 140 -21.48 0.65 7.50
C ASP A 140 -20.90 0.64 6.07
N HIS A 141 -20.33 -0.49 5.66
CA HIS A 141 -19.86 -0.68 4.29
C HIS A 141 -21.04 -0.72 3.32
N ALA A 142 -22.11 -1.45 3.65
CA ALA A 142 -23.33 -1.51 2.85
C ALA A 142 -24.08 -0.18 2.72
N ALA A 143 -23.95 0.71 3.71
CA ALA A 143 -24.52 2.04 3.65
C ALA A 143 -23.86 2.94 2.58
N VAL A 144 -22.61 2.65 2.22
CA VAL A 144 -21.79 3.48 1.30
C VAL A 144 -21.57 2.79 -0.06
N ASP A 145 -21.47 1.46 -0.09
CA ASP A 145 -21.34 0.68 -1.33
C ASP A 145 -22.69 0.06 -1.74
N PRO A 146 -23.34 0.56 -2.82
CA PRO A 146 -24.62 0.03 -3.30
C PRO A 146 -24.57 -1.45 -3.71
N PHE A 147 -23.38 -2.00 -3.95
CA PHE A 147 -23.20 -3.41 -4.32
C PHE A 147 -23.03 -4.34 -3.11
N ARG A 148 -22.83 -3.79 -1.91
CA ARG A 148 -22.61 -4.57 -0.69
C ARG A 148 -23.95 -4.88 0.01
N ARG A 149 -24.32 -6.17 0.05
CA ARG A 149 -25.53 -6.66 0.75
C ARG A 149 -25.16 -7.63 1.88
N PRO A 150 -25.20 -7.23 3.16
CA PRO A 150 -24.79 -8.07 4.30
C PRO A 150 -25.57 -9.38 4.39
N GLY A 151 -26.84 -9.36 3.98
CA GLY A 151 -27.65 -10.58 3.80
C GLY A 151 -28.24 -11.15 5.08
N TYR A 152 -28.35 -10.33 6.12
CA TYR A 152 -29.01 -10.61 7.40
C TYR A 152 -29.72 -9.34 7.87
#